data_AF-A0A2E3MMV6-F1
#
_entry.id   AF-A0A2E3MMV6-F1
#
_cell.length_a   1.000
_cell.length_b   1.000
_cell.length_c   1.000
_cell.angle_alpha   90.00
_cell.angle_beta   90.00
_cell.angle_gamma   90.00
#
_symmetry.space_group_name_H-M   'P 1'
#
loop_
_entity.id
_entity.type
_entity.pdbx_description
1 polymer ?
#
loop_
_entity_poly.entity_id
_entity_poly.type
_entity_poly.pdbx_seq_one_letter_code
_entity_poly.pdbx_strand_id
1 'polypeptide(L)'
;MSESPWDDGDSVDDSDMYDIDDSESETLPCPECGSEVYEESIRCPHCGHYITFQRNIWSQHSWPWITLGILGVLAVILVLLIGY
;
A
#
# COMPACT_ATOMS: atom_id res chain seq x y z
N MET A 1 23.81 15.02 -52.94
CA MET A 1 25.05 14.90 -52.13
C MET A 1 25.45 16.32 -51.74
N SER A 2 25.76 16.68 -50.51
CA SER A 2 26.20 15.93 -49.32
C SER A 2 26.11 16.85 -48.09
N GLU A 3 25.49 16.34 -47.02
CA GLU A 3 25.88 16.43 -45.60
C GLU A 3 26.16 17.81 -44.97
N SER A 4 25.23 18.25 -44.11
CA SER A 4 25.44 19.32 -43.12
C SER A 4 26.16 18.73 -41.89
N PRO A 5 27.39 19.17 -41.53
CA PRO A 5 28.15 18.63 -40.41
C PRO A 5 28.19 19.62 -39.24
N TRP A 6 27.18 19.62 -38.38
CA TRP A 6 27.27 20.16 -37.03
C TRP A 6 26.38 19.32 -36.11
N ASP A 7 26.97 18.21 -35.65
CA ASP A 7 26.61 17.47 -34.45
C ASP A 7 27.27 18.20 -33.29
N ASP A 8 26.47 18.80 -32.41
CA ASP A 8 26.90 19.14 -31.04
C ASP A 8 25.69 18.91 -30.16
N GLY A 9 25.70 17.72 -29.56
CA GLY A 9 24.68 17.24 -28.66
C GLY A 9 24.78 17.92 -27.31
N ASP A 10 23.68 18.56 -26.93
CA ASP A 10 23.27 18.68 -25.55
C ASP A 10 21.75 18.45 -25.53
N SER A 11 21.38 17.17 -25.57
CA SER A 11 20.03 16.75 -25.20
C SER A 11 19.86 17.08 -23.72
N VAL A 12 19.26 18.23 -23.44
CA VAL A 12 18.77 18.57 -22.09
C VAL A 12 17.71 17.53 -21.76
N ASP A 13 18.10 16.54 -20.96
CA ASP A 13 17.22 15.54 -20.37
C ASP A 13 16.40 16.25 -19.29
N ASP A 14 15.40 17.03 -19.73
CA ASP A 14 14.41 17.67 -18.88
C ASP A 14 13.20 16.74 -18.84
N SER A 15 13.33 15.64 -18.11
CA SER A 15 12.17 14.81 -17.75
C SER A 15 12.37 14.05 -16.44
N ASP A 16 13.17 14.57 -15.52
CA ASP A 16 12.88 14.44 -14.10
C ASP A 16 11.69 15.36 -13.75
N MET A 17 10.52 15.06 -14.33
CA MET A 17 9.26 15.47 -13.72
C MET A 17 9.19 14.71 -12.41
N TYR A 18 9.59 15.40 -11.35
CA TYR A 18 9.34 15.00 -9.98
C TYR A 18 7.85 14.69 -9.88
N ASP A 19 7.50 13.40 -9.92
CA ASP A 19 6.31 12.89 -9.27
C ASP A 19 6.56 13.16 -7.78
N ILE A 20 6.31 14.41 -7.39
CA ILE A 20 6.00 14.76 -6.02
C ILE A 20 4.76 13.91 -5.76
N ASP A 21 5.01 12.73 -5.20
CA ASP A 21 4.04 11.97 -4.44
C ASP A 21 3.56 12.96 -3.40
N ASP A 22 2.52 13.70 -3.77
CA ASP A 22 1.76 14.55 -2.90
C ASP A 22 1.23 13.55 -1.88
N SER A 23 2.01 13.35 -0.82
CA SER A 23 1.57 12.78 0.43
C SER A 23 0.54 13.77 0.96
N GLU A 24 -0.58 13.85 0.25
CA GLU A 24 -1.79 14.56 0.60
C GLU A 24 -2.07 14.04 1.99
N SER A 25 -1.85 14.90 2.96
CA SER A 25 -2.00 14.59 4.38
C SER A 25 -3.20 13.66 4.54
N GLU A 26 -2.96 12.38 4.83
CA GLU A 26 -3.96 11.32 4.66
C GLU A 26 -5.12 11.59 5.63
N THR A 27 -6.15 12.28 5.14
CA THR A 27 -7.37 12.53 5.87
C THR A 27 -8.34 11.42 5.56
N LEU A 28 -8.80 10.76 6.61
CA LEU A 28 -9.80 9.72 6.53
C LEU A 28 -11.14 10.25 7.05
N PRO A 29 -12.28 9.78 6.50
CA PRO A 29 -13.58 10.14 7.04
C PRO A 29 -13.78 9.52 8.42
N CYS A 30 -14.20 10.33 9.39
CA CYS A 30 -14.52 9.84 10.72
C CYS A 30 -15.67 8.82 10.64
N PRO A 31 -15.55 7.61 11.22
CA PRO A 31 -16.58 6.57 11.13
C PRO A 31 -17.90 6.95 11.81
N GLU A 32 -17.87 7.91 12.75
CA GLU A 32 -19.05 8.33 13.52
C GLU A 32 -19.82 9.48 12.87
N CYS A 33 -19.14 10.41 12.19
CA CYS A 33 -19.77 11.64 11.67
C CYS A 33 -19.47 11.93 10.20
N GLY A 34 -18.56 11.19 9.57
CA GLY A 34 -18.17 11.35 8.18
C GLY A 34 -17.30 12.57 7.89
N SER A 35 -16.90 13.36 8.90
CA SER A 35 -16.02 14.51 8.71
C SER A 35 -14.60 14.07 8.35
N GLU A 36 -13.95 14.83 7.48
CA GLU A 36 -12.55 14.63 7.10
C GLU A 36 -11.66 14.91 8.32
N VAL A 37 -10.91 13.90 8.77
CA VAL A 37 -10.00 14.00 9.91
C VAL A 37 -8.66 13.37 9.56
N TYR A 38 -7.56 13.94 10.03
CA TYR A 38 -6.23 13.37 9.82
C TYR A 38 -6.13 11.97 10.42
N GLU A 39 -5.51 11.01 9.73
CA GLU A 39 -5.37 9.63 10.23
C GLU A 39 -4.66 9.58 11.60
N GLU A 40 -3.71 10.48 11.84
CA GLU A 40 -2.98 10.58 13.11
C GLU A 40 -3.82 11.16 14.27
N SER A 41 -5.02 11.68 13.98
CA SER A 41 -5.87 12.24 15.02
C SER A 41 -6.52 11.14 15.87
N ILE A 42 -6.24 11.17 17.17
CA ILE A 42 -6.80 10.23 18.16
C ILE A 42 -8.30 10.51 18.40
N ARG A 43 -8.70 11.78 18.22
CA ARG A 43 -10.03 12.28 18.52
C ARG A 43 -10.50 13.22 17.43
N CYS A 44 -11.71 13.01 16.93
CA CYS A 44 -12.29 13.84 15.90
C CYS A 44 -12.61 15.25 16.45
N PRO A 45 -12.14 16.34 15.81
CA PRO A 45 -12.45 17.72 16.24
C PRO A 45 -13.90 18.14 15.96
N HIS A 46 -14.61 17.43 15.06
CA HIS A 46 -15.99 17.77 14.71
C HIS A 46 -17.01 17.14 15.66
N CYS A 47 -16.89 15.86 15.99
CA CYS A 47 -17.85 15.15 16.85
C CYS A 47 -17.31 14.84 18.25
N GLY A 48 -16.00 14.93 18.48
CA GLY A 48 -15.39 14.63 19.76
C GLY A 48 -15.31 13.14 20.11
N HIS A 49 -15.66 12.22 19.20
CA HIS A 49 -15.47 10.78 19.37
C HIS A 49 -14.04 10.33 19.08
N TYR A 50 -13.64 9.22 19.70
CA TYR A 50 -12.36 8.56 19.45
C TYR A 50 -12.39 7.82 18.11
N ILE A 51 -11.33 8.00 17.33
CA ILE A 51 -11.29 7.48 15.97
C ILE A 51 -10.64 6.10 16.01
N THR A 52 -11.45 5.05 15.89
CA THR A 52 -10.97 3.67 15.80
C THR A 52 -10.95 3.25 14.35
N PHE A 53 -9.92 3.65 13.61
CA PHE A 53 -9.68 3.06 12.29
C PHE A 53 -9.33 1.59 12.51
N GLN A 54 -10.31 0.71 12.32
CA GLN A 54 -10.03 -0.69 12.04
C GLN A 54 -9.36 -0.70 10.67
N ARG A 55 -8.05 -0.40 10.66
CA ARG A 55 -7.22 -0.63 9.50
C ARG A 55 -7.21 -2.13 9.30
N ASN A 56 -8.19 -2.63 8.55
CA ASN A 56 -8.14 -3.94 7.93
C ASN A 56 -7.06 -3.88 6.85
N ILE A 57 -5.80 -3.71 7.29
CA ILE A 57 -4.54 -3.82 6.54
C ILE A 57 -4.47 -5.16 5.79
N TRP A 58 -5.41 -6.06 6.09
CA TRP A 58 -5.50 -7.44 5.72
C TRP A 58 -6.57 -7.75 4.65
N SER A 59 -6.94 -6.77 3.82
CA SER A 59 -7.74 -7.05 2.59
C SER A 59 -6.89 -7.16 1.32
N GLN A 60 -5.56 -7.09 1.43
CA GLN A 60 -4.66 -7.08 0.27
C GLN A 60 -3.58 -8.18 0.28
N HIS A 61 -3.47 -9.00 1.33
CA HIS A 61 -2.52 -10.11 1.30
C HIS A 61 -3.16 -11.37 0.72
N SER A 62 -2.65 -11.77 -0.43
CA SER A 62 -3.12 -12.90 -1.22
C SER A 62 -3.33 -14.15 -0.34
N TRP A 63 -4.60 -14.55 -0.25
CA TRP A 63 -5.12 -15.82 0.26
C TRP A 63 -4.21 -17.08 0.08
N PRO A 64 -3.37 -17.24 -0.98
CA PRO A 64 -2.40 -18.34 -1.10
C PRO A 64 -1.43 -18.57 0.07
N TRP A 65 -1.03 -17.58 0.85
CA TRP A 65 -0.09 -17.83 1.97
C TRP A 65 -0.75 -18.61 3.11
N ILE A 66 -2.03 -18.36 3.35
CA ILE A 66 -2.82 -19.10 4.36
C ILE A 66 -3.05 -20.54 3.91
N THR A 67 -3.36 -20.77 2.62
CA THR A 67 -3.58 -22.12 2.10
C THR A 67 -2.29 -22.95 2.12
N LEU A 68 -1.14 -22.35 1.82
CA LEU A 68 0.17 -23.01 1.88
C LEU A 68 0.52 -23.41 3.32
N GLY A 69 0.28 -22.52 4.29
CA GLY A 69 0.46 -22.82 5.71
C GLY A 69 -0.42 -23.98 6.19
N ILE A 70 -1.72 -23.95 5.88
CA ILE A 70 -2.67 -25.00 6.26
C ILE A 70 -2.29 -26.35 5.60
N LEU A 71 -1.93 -26.34 4.32
CA LEU A 71 -1.56 -27.55 3.58
C LEU A 71 -0.29 -28.20 4.14
N GLY A 72 0.70 -27.39 4.52
CA GLY A 72 1.91 -27.86 5.19
C GLY A 72 1.62 -28.51 6.54
N VAL A 73 0.80 -27.87 7.38
CA VAL A 73 0.42 -28.41 8.70
C VAL A 73 -0.36 -29.72 8.56
N LEU A 74 -1.32 -29.79 7.63
CA LEU A 74 -2.08 -31.01 7.36
C LEU A 74 -1.18 -32.16 6.89
N ALA A 75 -0.22 -31.88 6.00
CA ALA A 75 0.72 -32.91 5.53
C ALA A 75 1.54 -33.51 6.67
N VAL A 76 2.06 -32.68 7.58
CA VAL A 76 2.84 -33.14 8.75
C VAL A 76 1.99 -34.02 9.67
N ILE A 77 0.76 -33.61 9.97
CA ILE A 77 -0.16 -34.39 10.81
C ILE A 77 -0.45 -35.76 10.19
N LEU A 78 -0.71 -35.81 8.88
CA LEU A 78 -0.95 -37.08 8.19
C LEU A 78 0.26 -38.01 8.21
N VAL A 79 1.48 -37.48 8.02
CA VAL A 79 2.71 -38.28 8.12
C VAL A 79 2.86 -38.89 9.52
N LEU A 80 2.58 -38.11 10.57
CA LEU A 80 2.67 -38.59 11.95
C LEU A 80 1.60 -39.64 12.28
N LEU A 81 0.37 -39.50 11.75
CA LEU A 81 -0.70 -40.47 11.97
C LEU A 81 -0.55 -41.76 11.16
N ILE A 82 0.09 -41.70 10.00
CA ILE A 82 0.36 -42.89 9.16
C ILE A 82 1.63 -43.60 9.62
N GLY A 83 2.59 -42.87 10.19
CA GLY A 83 3.85 -43.40 10.71
C GLY A 83 3.80 -43.92 12.16
N TYR A 84 2.72 -43.65 12.90
CA TYR A 84 2.47 -44.14 14.26
C TYR A 84 1.47 -45.30 14.21
#